data_AF-A0A3D0QK94-F1
#
_entry.id   AF-A0A3D0QK94-F1
#
_cell.length_a   1.000
_cell.length_b   1.000
_cell.length_c   1.000
_cell.angle_alpha   90.00
_cell.angle_beta   90.00
_cell.angle_gamma   90.00
#
_symmetry.space_group_name_H-M   'P 1'
#
loop_
_entity.id
_entity.type
_entity.pdbx_description
1 polymer ?
#
loop_
_entity_poly.entity_id
_entity_poly.type
_entity_poly.pdbx_seq_one_letter_code
_entity_poly.pdbx_strand_id
1 'polypeptide(L)'
;MDLHPIDLAIIAFYMLITLALGFLVRHRAVQKLESYFLADRSIRWWMLGLSGCSSYIDIGGTMVIIGMMFYVGLKSIWVTHIFWGFFMMAFYMAFQAKYIRR
;
A
#
# COMPACT_ATOMS: atom_id res chain seq x y z
N MET A 1 -26.66 15.87 -0.30
CA MET A 1 -25.89 14.64 -0.58
C MET A 1 -26.33 13.63 0.45
N ASP A 2 -27.35 12.85 0.12
CA ASP A 2 -27.87 11.84 1.03
C ASP A 2 -27.00 10.59 0.88
N LEU A 3 -26.01 10.46 1.78
CA LEU A 3 -25.24 9.23 1.87
C LEU A 3 -26.12 8.16 2.49
N HIS A 4 -26.21 7.01 1.83
CA HIS A 4 -27.02 5.93 2.33
C HIS A 4 -26.44 5.48 3.69
N PRO A 5 -27.26 5.17 4.71
CA PRO A 5 -26.75 4.74 6.02
C PRO A 5 -25.81 3.53 5.94
N ILE A 6 -25.96 2.69 4.91
CA ILE A 6 -25.07 1.56 4.63
C ILE A 6 -23.66 2.04 4.22
N ASP A 7 -23.54 3.09 3.40
CA ASP A 7 -22.24 3.60 2.96
C ASP A 7 -21.45 4.15 4.16
N LEU A 8 -22.13 4.88 5.05
CA LEU A 8 -21.57 5.36 6.31
C LEU A 8 -21.13 4.19 7.20
N ALA A 9 -21.93 3.13 7.29
CA ALA A 9 -21.58 1.94 8.07
C ALA A 9 -20.33 1.24 7.52
N ILE A 10 -20.17 1.13 6.19
CA ILE A 10 -18.99 0.53 5.56
C ILE A 10 -17.73 1.36 5.87
N ILE A 11 -17.81 2.69 5.75
CA ILE A 11 -16.68 3.59 6.05
C ILE A 11 -16.28 3.48 7.53
N ALA A 12 -17.26 3.53 8.43
CA ALA A 12 -17.01 3.40 9.87
C ALA A 12 -16.39 2.03 10.22
N PHE A 13 -16.90 0.96 9.64
CA PHE A 13 -16.37 -0.40 9.84
C PHE A 13 -14.93 -0.53 9.34
N TYR A 14 -14.61 -0.01 8.16
CA TYR A 14 -13.25 0.03 7.63
C TYR A 14 -12.27 0.79 8.55
N MET A 15 -12.69 1.97 9.04
CA MET A 15 -11.93 2.76 10.00
C MET A 15 -11.68 2.00 11.32
N LEU A 16 -12.71 1.32 11.84
CA LEU A 16 -12.57 0.53 13.07
C LEU A 16 -11.60 -0.64 12.90
N ILE A 17 -11.65 -1.35 11.78
CA ILE A 17 -10.71 -2.44 11.49
C ILE A 17 -9.27 -1.93 11.42
N THR A 18 -9.03 -0.83 10.71
CA THR A 18 -7.67 -0.29 10.54
C THR A 18 -7.10 0.18 11.88
N LEU A 19 -7.90 0.83 12.73
CA LEU A 19 -7.51 1.19 14.09
C LEU A 19 -7.23 -0.04 14.96
N ALA A 20 -8.09 -1.06 14.94
CA ALA A 20 -7.91 -2.29 15.70
C ALA A 20 -6.61 -3.02 15.32
N LEU A 21 -6.31 -3.11 14.02
CA LEU A 21 -5.04 -3.64 13.51
C LEU A 21 -3.83 -2.85 14.05
N GLY A 22 -3.92 -1.52 14.08
CA GLY A 22 -2.89 -0.66 14.65
C GLY A 22 -2.60 -0.97 16.12
N PHE A 23 -3.64 -1.12 16.94
CA PHE A 23 -3.49 -1.47 18.36
C PHE A 23 -2.92 -2.87 18.58
N LEU A 24 -3.32 -3.85 17.76
CA LEU A 24 -2.78 -5.22 17.84
C LEU A 24 -1.29 -5.27 17.52
N VAL A 25 -0.84 -4.53 16.51
CA VAL A 25 0.56 -4.53 16.07
C VAL A 25 1.45 -3.67 16.98
N ARG A 26 0.89 -2.65 17.65
CA ARG A 26 1.62 -1.76 18.59
C ARG A 26 2.44 -2.51 19.63
N HIS A 27 1.89 -3.57 20.23
CA HIS A 27 2.58 -4.33 21.28
C HIS A 27 3.89 -4.99 20.81
N ARG A 28 4.01 -5.31 19.52
CA ARG A 28 5.24 -5.86 18.92
C ARG A 28 6.23 -4.77 18.53
N ALA A 29 5.73 -3.65 18.00
CA ALA A 29 6.56 -2.55 17.53
C ALA A 29 7.30 -1.79 18.64
N VAL A 30 6.77 -1.78 19.88
CA VAL A 30 7.35 -1.02 21.01
C VAL A 30 8.52 -1.74 21.69
N GLN A 31 8.73 -3.04 21.45
CA GLN A 31 9.71 -3.83 22.21
C GLN A 31 11.16 -3.42 21.95
N LYS A 32 11.52 -3.12 20.69
CA LYS A 32 12.86 -2.67 20.29
C LYS A 32 12.75 -1.73 19.09
N LEU A 33 13.75 -0.85 18.94
CA LEU A 33 13.92 -0.02 17.73
C LEU A 33 13.97 -0.86 16.45
N GLU A 34 14.61 -2.03 16.52
CA GLU A 34 14.67 -2.95 15.38
C GLU A 34 13.29 -3.55 15.03
N SER A 35 12.47 -3.85 16.03
CA SER A 35 11.10 -4.32 15.83
C SER A 35 10.20 -3.25 15.22
N TYR A 36 10.47 -1.97 15.49
CA TYR A 36 9.73 -0.83 14.91
C TYR A 36 10.05 -0.62 13.42
N PHE A 37 11.34 -0.64 13.04
CA PHE A 37 11.76 -0.34 11.66
C PHE A 37 11.86 -1.56 10.75
N LEU A 38 12.25 -2.72 11.28
CA LEU A 38 12.54 -3.92 10.50
C LEU A 38 11.59 -5.09 10.80
N ALA A 39 10.65 -4.93 11.75
CA ALA A 39 9.74 -5.99 12.19
C ALA A 39 10.48 -7.31 12.52
N ASP A 40 11.62 -7.17 13.22
CA ASP A 40 12.53 -8.27 13.59
C ASP A 40 13.03 -9.10 12.40
N ARG A 41 13.01 -8.52 11.19
CA ARG A 41 13.38 -9.18 9.92
C ARG A 41 12.60 -10.47 9.65
N SER A 42 11.45 -10.63 10.32
CA SER A 42 10.61 -11.83 10.27
C SER A 42 9.64 -11.85 9.08
N ILE A 43 9.42 -10.69 8.46
CA ILE A 43 8.49 -10.53 7.35
C ILE A 43 9.04 -11.21 6.09
N ARG A 44 8.18 -11.95 5.40
CA ARG A 44 8.53 -12.64 4.14
C ARG A 44 8.80 -11.61 3.03
N TRP A 45 9.75 -11.92 2.17
CA TRP A 45 10.21 -11.03 1.09
C TRP A 45 9.08 -10.53 0.15
N TRP A 46 8.08 -11.36 -0.13
CA TRP A 46 6.93 -10.97 -0.95
C TRP A 46 6.02 -9.95 -0.26
N MET A 47 5.84 -10.03 1.07
CA MET A 47 5.07 -9.05 1.84
C MET A 47 5.80 -7.70 1.88
N LEU A 48 7.13 -7.73 2.02
CA LEU A 48 7.96 -6.52 1.99
C LEU A 48 7.91 -5.84 0.62
N GLY A 49 7.98 -6.61 -0.47
CA GLY A 49 7.81 -6.07 -1.82
C GLY A 49 6.41 -5.47 -2.04
N LEU A 50 5.38 -6.20 -1.60
CA LEU A 50 3.98 -5.76 -1.76
C LEU A 50 3.71 -4.48 -0.97
N SER A 51 4.21 -4.40 0.26
CA SER A 51 4.11 -3.20 1.10
C SER A 51 4.88 -2.02 0.50
N GLY A 52 6.03 -2.27 -0.13
CA GLY A 52 6.78 -1.23 -0.85
C GLY A 52 5.98 -0.66 -2.02
N CYS A 53 5.34 -1.53 -2.80
CA CYS A 53 4.48 -1.11 -3.91
C CYS A 53 3.20 -0.42 -3.47
N SER A 54 2.55 -0.88 -2.40
CA SER A 54 1.31 -0.25 -1.92
C SER A 54 1.53 1.20 -1.51
N SER A 55 2.73 1.56 -1.05
CA SER A 55 3.05 2.96 -0.67
C SER A 55 3.05 3.92 -1.85
N TYR A 56 3.21 3.42 -3.07
CA TYR A 56 3.07 4.24 -4.26
C TYR A 56 1.60 4.42 -4.63
N ILE A 57 0.72 3.48 -4.25
CA ILE A 57 -0.69 3.48 -4.60
C ILE A 57 -1.49 4.39 -3.67
N ASP A 58 -1.74 5.60 -4.13
CA ASP A 58 -2.48 6.62 -3.38
C ASP A 58 -3.68 7.19 -4.18
N ILE A 59 -4.48 8.01 -3.50
CA ILE A 59 -5.65 8.66 -4.09
C ILE A 59 -5.21 9.62 -5.21
N GLY A 60 -4.07 10.31 -5.02
CA GLY A 60 -3.51 11.23 -5.99
C GLY A 60 -3.16 10.56 -7.31
N GLY A 61 -2.37 9.49 -7.28
CA GLY A 61 -2.01 8.71 -8.45
C GLY A 61 -3.23 8.10 -9.14
N THR A 62 -4.22 7.65 -8.37
CA THR A 62 -5.47 7.13 -8.92
C THR A 62 -6.24 8.21 -9.70
N MET A 63 -6.36 9.42 -9.16
CA MET A 63 -6.99 10.56 -9.83
C MET A 63 -6.27 10.93 -11.14
N VAL A 64 -4.93 10.92 -11.14
CA VAL A 64 -4.12 11.19 -12.33
C VAL A 64 -4.36 10.13 -13.41
N ILE A 65 -4.42 8.85 -13.05
CA ILE A 65 -4.70 7.76 -13.99
C ILE A 65 -6.09 7.91 -14.60
N ILE A 66 -7.10 8.21 -13.79
CA ILE A 66 -8.47 8.46 -14.27
C ILE A 66 -8.48 9.64 -15.25
N GLY A 67 -7.86 10.76 -14.88
CA GLY A 67 -7.77 11.95 -15.75
C GLY A 67 -7.05 11.65 -17.08
N MET A 68 -5.95 10.90 -17.03
CA MET A 68 -5.24 10.47 -18.25
C MET A 68 -6.07 9.50 -19.10
N MET A 69 -6.88 8.65 -18.49
CA MET A 69 -7.78 7.76 -19.23
C MET A 69 -8.83 8.56 -19.99
N PHE A 70 -9.35 9.65 -19.41
CA PHE A 70 -10.23 10.58 -20.12
C PHE A 70 -9.52 11.33 -21.25
N TYR A 71 -8.24 11.67 -21.10
CA TYR A 71 -7.50 12.47 -22.09
C TYR A 71 -6.92 11.64 -23.25
N VAL A 72 -6.27 10.50 -22.96
CA VAL A 72 -5.53 9.69 -23.94
C VAL A 72 -6.18 8.32 -24.20
N GLY A 73 -7.32 8.03 -23.56
CA GLY A 73 -8.01 6.74 -23.68
C GLY A 73 -7.18 5.57 -23.15
N LEU A 74 -7.29 4.41 -23.80
CA LEU A 74 -6.58 3.17 -23.44
C LEU A 74 -5.05 3.30 -23.43
N LYS A 75 -4.47 4.32 -24.08
CA LYS A 75 -3.01 4.55 -24.03
C LYS A 75 -2.52 4.95 -22.62
N SER A 76 -3.42 5.42 -21.74
CA SER A 76 -3.14 5.70 -20.32
C SER A 76 -2.63 4.48 -19.54
N ILE A 77 -2.95 3.26 -20.00
CA ILE A 77 -2.45 2.02 -19.41
C ILE A 77 -0.91 2.00 -19.40
N TRP A 78 -0.28 2.50 -20.46
CA TRP A 78 1.18 2.59 -20.54
C TRP A 78 1.77 3.52 -19.50
N VAL A 79 1.07 4.62 -19.16
CA VAL A 79 1.52 5.52 -18.11
C VAL A 79 1.47 4.82 -16.75
N THR A 80 0.40 4.09 -16.48
CA THR A 80 0.27 3.31 -15.23
C THR A 80 1.36 2.24 -15.14
N HIS A 81 1.69 1.58 -16.25
CA HIS A 81 2.73 0.54 -16.27
C HIS A 81 4.15 1.09 -16.14
N ILE A 82 4.42 2.29 -16.65
CA ILE A 82 5.74 2.93 -16.56
C ILE A 82 5.98 3.53 -15.18
N PHE A 83 4.98 4.18 -14.59
CA PHE A 83 5.15 4.87 -13.30
C PHE A 83 4.88 3.99 -12.07
N TRP A 84 3.95 3.03 -12.17
CA TRP A 84 3.51 2.19 -11.05
C TRP A 84 3.56 0.69 -11.32
N GLY A 85 3.83 0.26 -12.56
CA GLY A 85 3.62 -1.11 -13.00
C GLY A 85 4.48 -2.18 -12.32
N PHE A 86 4.26 -3.42 -12.76
CA PHE A 86 4.86 -4.66 -12.23
C PHE A 86 6.39 -4.61 -12.08
N PHE A 87 7.08 -3.77 -12.86
CA PHE A 87 8.51 -3.60 -12.79
C PHE A 87 8.97 -3.02 -11.45
N MET A 88 8.22 -2.08 -10.85
CA MET A 88 8.53 -1.56 -9.52
C MET A 88 8.38 -2.65 -8.46
N MET A 89 7.34 -3.47 -8.56
CA MET A 89 7.12 -4.61 -7.65
C MET A 89 8.25 -5.63 -7.73
N ALA A 90 8.69 -5.98 -8.94
CA ALA A 90 9.86 -6.83 -9.14
C ALA A 90 11.14 -6.21 -8.55
N PHE A 91 11.34 -4.90 -8.72
CA PHE A 91 12.50 -4.19 -8.18
C PHE A 91 12.50 -4.14 -6.65
N TYR A 92 11.36 -3.82 -6.03
CA TYR A 92 11.22 -3.83 -4.57
C TYR A 92 11.42 -5.23 -3.98
N MET A 93 10.92 -6.27 -4.63
CA MET A 93 11.13 -7.65 -4.18
C MET A 93 12.59 -8.10 -4.33
N ALA A 94 13.25 -7.76 -5.44
CA ALA A 94 14.62 -8.21 -5.71
C ALA A 94 15.67 -7.48 -4.85
N PHE A 95 15.48 -6.17 -4.65
CA PHE A 95 16.44 -5.32 -3.95
C PHE A 95 15.96 -5.02 -2.53
N GLN A 96 14.95 -4.17 -2.36
CA GLN A 96 14.54 -3.64 -1.05
C GLN A 96 14.16 -4.75 -0.04
N ALA A 97 13.32 -5.70 -0.45
CA ALA A 97 12.88 -6.80 0.42
C ALA A 97 14.03 -7.72 0.85
N LYS A 98 15.04 -7.90 0.00
CA LYS A 98 16.23 -8.69 0.31
C LYS A 98 17.17 -7.97 1.27
N TYR A 99 17.32 -6.65 1.13
CA TYR A 99 18.15 -5.84 2.03
C TYR A 99 17.53 -5.67 3.42
N ILE A 100 16.23 -5.43 3.52
CA ILE A 100 15.53 -5.27 4.82
C ILE A 100 15.56 -6.55 5.66
N ARG A 101 15.65 -7.71 5.01
CA ARG A 101 15.70 -9.02 5.68
C ARG A 101 17.12 -9.45 6.09
N ARG A 102 18.16 -8.85 5.51
CA ARG A 102 19.58 -9.13 5.84
C ARG A 102 20.00 -8.42 7.11
#